data_AF-A0A8X7U7H3-F1
#
_entry.id   AF-A0A8X7U7H3-F1
#
_cell.length_a   1.000
_cell.length_b   1.000
_cell.length_c   1.000
_cell.angle_alpha   90.00
_cell.angle_beta   90.00
_cell.angle_gamma   90.00
#
_symmetry.space_group_name_H-M   'P 1'
#
loop_
_entity.id
_entity.type
_entity.pdbx_description
1 polymer ?
#
loop_
_entity_poly.entity_id
_entity_poly.type
_entity_poly.pdbx_seq_one_letter_code
_entity_poly.pdbx_strand_id
1 'polypeptide(L)'
;MNVPSLGMIYGNIKIEAQLDEQMHSYRRLFSTKSDGAESDLEAGIDLLLRQLQQVNAQMQAWICSGGSEMVSHTLTRHQEILQDLTQEFDRHRSSLRTKQEHALLLEDFKEFDRARLDLESGDGSTKQALLNEHVGINRNTAQVIKILRQ
;
A
#
# COMPACT_ATOMS: atom_id res chain seq x y z
N MET A 1 16.07 43.89 -21.53
CA MET A 1 16.52 42.60 -20.98
C MET A 1 15.57 42.20 -19.88
N ASN A 2 14.83 41.11 -20.05
CA ASN A 2 13.88 40.61 -19.05
C ASN A 2 14.64 39.61 -18.18
N VAL A 3 15.00 40.02 -16.96
CA VAL A 3 15.60 39.15 -15.94
C VAL A 3 14.61 38.03 -15.61
N PRO A 4 15.06 36.80 -15.30
CA PRO A 4 14.13 35.79 -14.81
C PRO A 4 13.44 36.35 -13.56
N SER A 5 12.11 36.34 -13.52
CA SER A 5 11.39 36.68 -12.30
C SER A 5 11.86 35.67 -11.25
N LEU A 6 12.58 36.16 -10.23
CA LEU A 6 12.92 35.40 -9.02
C LEU A 6 11.72 34.53 -8.58
N GLY A 7 10.50 35.05 -8.72
CA GLY A 7 9.26 34.35 -8.41
C GLY A 7 9.10 32.96 -9.05
N MET A 8 9.59 32.70 -10.27
CA MET A 8 9.46 31.37 -10.89
C MET A 8 10.38 30.34 -10.23
N ILE A 9 11.61 30.74 -9.88
CA ILE A 9 12.59 29.86 -9.23
C ILE A 9 12.15 29.58 -7.79
N TYR A 10 11.75 30.63 -7.06
CA TYR A 10 11.25 30.49 -5.69
C TYR A 10 9.94 29.69 -5.63
N GLY A 11 9.09 29.80 -6.66
CA GLY A 11 7.89 28.98 -6.80
C GLY A 11 8.21 27.50 -6.93
N ASN A 12 9.24 27.15 -7.71
CA ASN A 12 9.65 25.75 -7.91
C ASN A 12 10.16 25.12 -6.61
N ILE A 13 11.09 25.80 -5.91
CA ILE A 13 11.65 25.35 -4.62
C ILE A 13 10.55 25.12 -3.58
N LYS A 14 9.53 26.00 -3.56
CA LYS A 14 8.40 25.85 -2.64
C LYS A 14 7.57 24.61 -2.95
N ILE A 15 7.30 24.34 -4.23
CA ILE A 15 6.52 23.17 -4.66
C ILE A 15 7.30 21.88 -4.34
N GLU A 16 8.61 21.85 -4.58
CA GLU A 16 9.49 20.72 -4.24
C GLU A 16 9.43 20.40 -2.74
N ALA A 17 9.59 21.42 -1.87
CA ALA A 17 9.54 21.24 -0.42
C ALA A 17 8.17 20.69 0.05
N GLN A 18 7.08 21.16 -0.56
CA GLN A 18 5.74 20.65 -0.26
C GLN A 18 5.57 19.20 -0.72
N LEU A 19 6.15 18.83 -1.87
CA LEU A 19 6.09 17.46 -2.38
C LEU A 19 6.84 16.49 -1.46
N ASP A 20 8.03 16.88 -0.98
CA ASP A 20 8.83 16.07 -0.06
C ASP A 20 8.07 15.80 1.25
N GLU A 21 7.41 16.83 1.82
CA GLU A 21 6.62 16.71 3.05
C GLU A 21 5.40 15.80 2.87
N GLN A 22 4.64 15.99 1.79
CA GLN A 22 3.46 15.18 1.47
C GLN A 22 3.85 13.72 1.19
N MET A 23 4.91 13.50 0.42
CA MET A 23 5.41 12.17 0.10
C MET A 23 5.98 11.48 1.34
N HIS A 24 6.59 12.22 2.27
CA HIS A 24 6.97 11.68 3.59
C HIS A 24 5.75 11.26 4.42
N SER A 25 4.66 12.03 4.38
CA SER A 25 3.43 11.70 5.09
C SER A 25 2.71 10.50 4.47
N TYR A 26 2.66 10.41 3.14
CA TYR A 26 2.13 9.26 2.41
C TYR A 26 2.93 7.98 2.73
N ARG A 27 4.27 8.07 2.81
CA ARG A 27 5.12 6.96 3.30
C ARG A 27 4.82 6.55 4.75
N ARG A 28 4.27 7.41 5.60
CA ARG A 28 3.96 7.08 7.01
C ARG A 28 2.59 6.45 7.22
N LEU A 29 1.66 6.59 6.26
CA LEU A 29 0.37 5.89 6.30
C LEU A 29 0.53 4.35 6.36
N PHE A 30 1.71 3.85 6.05
CA PHE A 30 2.18 2.50 6.30
C PHE A 30 1.96 1.92 7.71
N SER A 31 1.76 2.73 8.75
CA SER A 31 1.65 2.25 10.15
C SER A 31 0.26 2.35 10.78
N THR A 32 -0.70 3.03 10.14
CA THR A 32 -2.02 3.31 10.71
C THR A 32 -3.10 2.89 9.71
N LYS A 33 -4.16 2.20 10.18
CA LYS A 33 -5.29 1.73 9.34
C LYS A 33 -5.72 2.80 8.33
N SER A 34 -5.81 2.41 7.05
CA SER A 34 -6.26 3.26 5.94
C SER A 34 -7.72 3.66 6.15
N ASP A 35 -7.97 4.97 6.35
CA ASP A 35 -9.28 5.57 6.64
C ASP A 35 -9.62 6.66 5.61
N GLY A 36 -9.31 6.44 4.34
CA GLY A 36 -9.55 7.41 3.25
C GLY A 36 -8.50 8.54 3.13
N ALA A 37 -7.76 8.83 4.21
CA ALA A 37 -6.66 9.80 4.22
C ALA A 37 -5.54 9.50 3.18
N GLU A 38 -5.43 8.24 2.75
CA GLU A 38 -4.52 7.81 1.69
C GLU A 38 -4.88 8.42 0.33
N SER A 39 -6.16 8.35 -0.05
CA SER A 39 -6.63 8.85 -1.34
C SER A 39 -6.53 10.38 -1.42
N ASP A 40 -6.78 11.07 -0.31
CA ASP A 40 -6.61 12.53 -0.22
C ASP A 40 -5.14 12.94 -0.37
N LEU A 41 -4.21 12.19 0.23
CA LEU A 41 -2.77 12.42 0.06
C LEU A 41 -2.31 12.09 -1.37
N GLU A 42 -2.81 11.03 -2.00
CA GLU A 42 -2.51 10.74 -3.41
C GLU A 42 -2.95 11.89 -4.32
N ALA A 43 -4.19 12.37 -4.15
CA ALA A 43 -4.72 13.49 -4.91
C ALA A 43 -3.92 14.79 -4.68
N GLY A 44 -3.47 15.01 -3.44
CA GLY A 44 -2.60 16.14 -3.09
C GLY A 44 -1.22 16.07 -3.78
N ILE A 45 -0.59 14.89 -3.79
CA ILE A 45 0.70 14.68 -4.45
C ILE A 45 0.56 14.82 -5.97
N ASP A 46 -0.49 14.25 -6.57
CA ASP A 46 -0.79 14.41 -8.01
C ASP A 46 -0.98 15.88 -8.40
N LEU A 47 -1.68 16.66 -7.57
CA LEU A 47 -1.87 18.09 -7.81
C LEU A 47 -0.54 18.84 -7.81
N LEU A 48 0.33 18.56 -6.83
CA LEU A 48 1.64 19.21 -6.72
C LEU A 48 2.58 18.82 -7.87
N LEU A 49 2.59 17.56 -8.30
CA LEU A 49 3.34 17.11 -9.48
C LEU A 49 2.90 17.85 -10.74
N ARG A 50 1.59 18.03 -10.93
CA ARG A 50 1.04 18.81 -12.06
C ARG A 50 1.44 20.28 -11.99
N GLN A 51 1.45 20.88 -10.80
CA GLN A 51 1.89 22.27 -10.62
C GLN A 51 3.39 22.42 -10.95
N LEU A 52 4.23 21.49 -10.50
CA LEU A 52 5.66 21.47 -10.82
C LEU A 52 5.90 21.34 -12.33
N GLN A 53 5.16 20.45 -12.99
CA GLN A 53 5.19 20.30 -14.44
C GLN A 53 4.77 21.59 -15.16
N GLN A 54 3.74 22.28 -14.66
CA GLN A 54 3.29 23.55 -15.24
C GLN A 54 4.36 24.65 -15.12
N VAL A 55 5.01 24.78 -13.97
CA VAL A 55 6.09 25.76 -13.77
C VAL A 55 7.29 25.43 -14.67
N ASN A 56 7.64 24.15 -14.80
CA ASN A 56 8.71 23.71 -15.72
C ASN A 56 8.36 24.02 -17.18
N ALA A 57 7.09 23.87 -17.59
CA ALA A 57 6.65 24.24 -18.92
C ALA A 57 6.72 25.76 -19.16
N GLN A 58 6.41 26.59 -18.15
CA GLN A 58 6.56 28.05 -18.24
C GLN A 58 8.03 28.45 -18.34
N MET A 59 8.92 27.82 -17.56
CA MET A 59 10.37 28.01 -17.68
C MET A 59 10.88 27.63 -19.08
N GLN A 60 10.38 26.52 -19.65
CA GLN A 60 10.73 26.09 -21.01
C GLN A 60 10.33 27.12 -22.06
N ALA A 61 9.08 27.61 -22.01
CA ALA A 61 8.58 28.63 -22.93
C ALA A 61 9.39 29.94 -22.82
N TRP A 62 9.81 30.31 -21.62
CA TRP A 62 10.64 31.48 -21.39
C TRP A 62 12.03 31.34 -22.02
N ILE A 63 12.70 30.18 -21.86
CA ILE A 63 13.99 29.91 -22.51
C ILE A 63 13.85 30.03 -24.03
N CYS A 64 12.81 29.41 -24.62
CA CYS A 64 12.55 29.48 -26.05
C CYS A 64 12.31 30.92 -26.56
N SER A 65 11.85 31.83 -25.70
CA SER A 65 11.63 33.25 -26.03
C SER A 65 12.88 34.15 -25.91
N GLY A 66 14.07 33.56 -25.71
CA GLY A 66 15.33 34.29 -25.54
C GLY A 66 15.75 34.48 -24.08
N GLY A 67 15.35 33.55 -23.21
CA GLY A 67 15.75 33.50 -21.81
C GLY A 67 17.25 33.21 -21.61
N SER A 68 17.75 33.48 -20.40
CA SER A 68 19.16 33.27 -20.02
C SER A 68 19.56 31.79 -19.95
N GLU A 69 20.78 31.48 -20.39
CA GLU A 69 21.42 30.16 -20.36
C GLU A 69 21.47 29.56 -18.94
N MET A 70 21.58 30.38 -17.90
CA MET A 70 21.57 29.92 -16.49
C MET A 70 20.23 29.30 -16.08
N VAL A 71 19.12 29.77 -16.67
CA VAL A 71 17.79 29.18 -16.44
C VAL A 71 17.63 27.87 -17.21
N SER A 72 18.40 27.67 -18.30
CA SER A 72 18.43 26.40 -19.02
C SER A 72 18.92 25.26 -18.13
N HIS A 73 20.07 25.45 -17.45
CA HIS A 73 20.58 24.46 -16.50
C HIS A 73 19.64 24.23 -15.31
N THR A 74 19.05 25.30 -14.77
CA THR A 74 18.09 25.20 -13.67
C THR A 74 16.85 24.43 -14.09
N LEU A 75 16.33 24.67 -15.31
CA LEU A 75 15.19 23.93 -15.84
C LEU A 75 15.53 22.45 -16.05
N THR A 76 16.68 22.13 -16.63
CA THR A 76 17.11 20.72 -16.78
C THR A 76 17.10 20.02 -15.44
N ARG A 77 17.64 20.64 -14.39
CA ARG A 77 17.63 20.07 -13.05
C ARG A 77 16.21 19.88 -12.49
N HIS A 78 15.32 20.85 -12.66
CA HIS A 78 13.93 20.71 -12.20
C HIS A 78 13.15 19.67 -13.01
N GLN A 79 13.49 19.43 -14.28
CA GLN A 79 12.91 18.34 -15.08
C GLN A 79 13.36 16.97 -14.56
N GLU A 80 14.64 16.81 -14.21
CA GLU A 80 15.17 15.60 -13.57
C GLU A 80 14.49 15.35 -12.23
N ILE A 81 14.37 16.38 -11.38
CA ILE A 81 13.68 16.29 -10.08
C ILE A 81 12.21 15.87 -10.27
N LEU A 82 11.48 16.48 -11.21
CA LEU A 82 10.10 16.10 -11.50
C LEU A 82 9.99 14.62 -11.92
N GLN A 83 10.93 14.14 -12.75
CA GLN A 83 10.97 12.75 -13.18
C GLN A 83 11.21 11.81 -11.99
N ASP A 84 12.22 12.10 -11.17
CA ASP A 84 12.58 11.31 -9.99
C ASP A 84 11.40 11.23 -9.01
N LEU A 85 10.77 12.37 -8.72
CA LEU A 85 9.64 12.46 -7.79
C LEU A 85 8.40 11.72 -8.31
N THR A 86 8.12 11.81 -9.62
CA THR A 86 7.03 11.06 -10.26
C THR A 86 7.27 9.56 -10.15
N GLN A 87 8.48 9.10 -10.47
CA GLN A 87 8.83 7.69 -10.39
C GLN A 87 8.79 7.16 -8.95
N GLU A 88 9.30 7.93 -7.99
CA GLU A 88 9.20 7.62 -6.58
C GLU A 88 7.73 7.48 -6.15
N PHE A 89 6.86 8.41 -6.55
CA PHE A 89 5.45 8.36 -6.18
C PHE A 89 4.75 7.12 -6.74
N ASP A 90 4.94 6.81 -8.03
CA ASP A 90 4.37 5.60 -8.64
C ASP A 90 4.87 4.32 -7.96
N ARG A 91 6.15 4.28 -7.58
CA ARG A 91 6.73 3.18 -6.81
C ARG A 91 6.03 3.03 -5.46
N HIS A 92 5.77 4.12 -4.75
CA HIS A 92 5.06 4.08 -3.47
C HIS A 92 3.62 3.57 -3.64
N ARG A 93 2.86 4.07 -4.63
CA ARG A 93 1.49 3.61 -4.89
C ARG A 93 1.44 2.13 -5.24
N SER A 94 2.36 1.66 -6.09
CA SER A 94 2.45 0.25 -6.45
C SER A 94 2.76 -0.62 -5.23
N SER A 95 3.72 -0.21 -4.40
CA SER A 95 4.07 -0.92 -3.16
C SER A 95 2.90 -0.98 -2.18
N LEU A 96 2.14 0.11 -2.06
CA LEU A 96 1.00 0.20 -1.16
C LEU A 96 -0.13 -0.73 -1.61
N ARG A 97 -0.46 -0.72 -2.91
CA ARG A 97 -1.46 -1.62 -3.51
C ARG A 97 -1.12 -3.09 -3.29
N THR A 98 0.12 -3.50 -3.59
CA THR A 98 0.55 -4.90 -3.37
C THR A 98 0.38 -5.32 -1.90
N LYS A 99 0.62 -4.41 -0.96
CA LYS A 99 0.47 -4.71 0.48
C LYS A 99 -1.00 -4.72 0.92
N GLN A 100 -1.85 -3.88 0.35
CA GLN A 100 -3.30 -3.94 0.56
C GLN A 100 -3.87 -5.27 0.04
N GLU A 101 -3.49 -5.68 -1.18
CA GLU A 101 -3.88 -6.97 -1.76
C GLU A 101 -3.44 -8.13 -0.86
N HIS A 102 -2.22 -8.10 -0.34
CA HIS A 102 -1.74 -9.11 0.60
C HIS A 102 -2.51 -9.11 1.93
N ALA A 103 -2.90 -7.94 2.45
CA ALA A 103 -3.70 -7.83 3.67
C ALA A 103 -5.11 -8.40 3.48
N LEU A 104 -5.76 -8.11 2.33
CA LEU A 104 -7.07 -8.65 1.97
C LEU A 104 -7.03 -10.19 1.85
N LEU A 105 -6.02 -10.75 1.20
CA LEU A 105 -5.85 -12.21 1.12
C LEU A 105 -5.69 -12.88 2.49
N LEU A 106 -4.98 -12.24 3.43
CA LEU A 106 -4.86 -12.74 4.80
C LEU A 106 -6.16 -12.62 5.60
N GLU A 107 -6.97 -11.60 5.31
CA GLU A 107 -8.31 -11.44 5.89
C GLU A 107 -9.24 -12.56 5.44
N ASP A 108 -9.29 -12.84 4.13
CA ASP A 108 -10.04 -13.97 3.55
C ASP A 108 -9.61 -15.31 4.17
N PHE A 109 -8.31 -15.53 4.37
CA PHE A 109 -7.81 -16.76 4.99
C PHE A 109 -8.27 -16.91 6.45
N LYS A 110 -8.26 -15.81 7.22
CA LYS A 110 -8.78 -15.81 8.60
C LYS A 110 -10.29 -16.02 8.65
N GLU A 111 -11.03 -15.48 7.70
CA GLU A 111 -12.48 -15.70 7.60
C GLU A 111 -12.79 -17.15 7.23
N PHE A 112 -12.01 -17.75 6.32
CA PHE A 112 -12.11 -19.17 6.00
C PHE A 112 -11.85 -20.07 7.23
N ASP A 113 -10.79 -19.80 8.00
CA ASP A 113 -10.50 -20.54 9.23
C ASP A 113 -11.62 -20.37 10.28
N ARG A 114 -12.16 -19.15 10.43
CA ARG A 114 -13.31 -18.90 11.32
C ARG A 114 -14.55 -19.67 10.87
N ALA A 115 -14.90 -19.61 9.59
CA ALA A 115 -16.07 -20.32 9.04
C ALA A 115 -15.94 -21.84 9.24
N ARG A 116 -14.72 -22.38 9.15
CA ARG A 116 -14.45 -23.79 9.45
C ARG A 116 -14.61 -24.12 10.93
N LEU A 117 -14.13 -23.26 11.83
CA LEU A 117 -14.31 -23.42 13.27
C LEU A 117 -15.80 -23.30 13.68
N ASP A 118 -16.57 -22.42 13.06
CA ASP A 118 -18.01 -22.29 13.32
C ASP A 118 -18.78 -23.53 12.83
N LEU A 119 -18.38 -24.11 11.69
CA LEU A 119 -18.94 -25.37 11.19
C LEU A 119 -18.60 -26.55 12.11
N GLU A 120 -17.38 -26.60 12.66
CA GLU A 120 -16.94 -27.62 13.60
C GLU A 120 -17.56 -27.44 15.01
N SER A 121 -17.92 -26.21 15.39
CA SER A 121 -18.60 -25.90 16.65
C SER A 121 -20.08 -26.30 16.65
N GLY A 122 -20.70 -26.43 15.47
CA GLY A 122 -22.01 -27.08 15.29
C GLY A 122 -21.97 -28.61 15.37
N ASP A 123 -20.77 -29.20 15.45
CA ASP A 123 -20.51 -30.63 15.37
C ASP A 123 -19.80 -31.21 16.61
N GLY A 124 -20.15 -30.69 17.79
CA GLY A 124 -19.81 -31.34 19.05
C GLY A 124 -20.34 -32.78 19.15
N SER A 125 -21.29 -33.16 18.27
CA SER A 125 -21.92 -34.48 18.25
C SER A 125 -21.08 -35.55 17.53
N THR A 126 -20.40 -35.27 16.40
CA THR A 126 -19.64 -36.33 15.71
C THR A 126 -18.34 -36.68 16.42
N LYS A 127 -17.60 -35.70 16.95
CA LYS A 127 -16.37 -35.97 17.73
C LYS A 127 -16.68 -36.81 18.97
N GLN A 128 -17.82 -36.57 19.62
CA GLN A 128 -18.25 -37.33 20.78
C GLN A 128 -18.78 -38.72 20.39
N ALA A 129 -19.41 -38.86 19.22
CA ALA A 129 -19.80 -40.15 18.64
C ALA A 129 -18.59 -41.02 18.29
N LEU A 130 -17.53 -40.45 17.68
CA LEU A 130 -16.30 -41.16 17.35
C LEU A 130 -15.53 -41.61 18.60
N LEU A 131 -15.47 -40.76 19.63
CA LEU A 131 -14.87 -41.14 20.93
C LEU A 131 -15.66 -42.27 21.61
N ASN A 132 -17.00 -42.23 21.55
CA ASN A 132 -17.85 -43.29 22.10
C ASN A 132 -17.71 -44.61 21.33
N GLU A 133 -17.57 -44.57 20.01
CA GLU A 133 -17.32 -45.75 19.19
C GLU A 133 -15.99 -46.42 19.58
N HIS A 134 -14.94 -45.63 19.81
CA HIS A 134 -13.63 -46.16 20.21
C HIS A 134 -13.67 -46.85 21.59
N VAL A 135 -14.43 -46.31 22.54
CA VAL A 135 -14.66 -46.94 23.85
C VAL A 135 -15.47 -48.23 23.71
N GLY A 136 -16.47 -48.25 22.82
CA GLY A 136 -17.26 -49.43 22.50
C GLY A 136 -16.42 -50.56 21.89
N ILE A 137 -15.55 -50.24 20.93
CA ILE A 137 -14.63 -51.18 20.30
C ILE A 137 -13.68 -51.79 21.34
N ASN A 138 -13.03 -50.97 22.16
CA ASN A 138 -12.09 -51.46 23.17
C ASN A 138 -12.77 -52.39 24.20
N ARG A 139 -14.01 -52.07 24.60
CA ARG A 139 -14.79 -52.90 25.52
C ARG A 139 -15.22 -54.22 24.87
N ASN A 140 -15.60 -54.22 23.60
CA ASN A 140 -15.96 -55.43 22.86
C ASN A 140 -14.73 -56.33 22.66
N THR A 141 -13.58 -55.77 22.29
CA THR A 141 -12.31 -56.51 22.19
C THR A 141 -11.92 -57.14 23.53
N ALA A 142 -12.08 -56.43 24.65
CA ALA A 142 -11.82 -56.99 25.98
C ALA A 142 -12.78 -58.15 26.35
N GLN A 143 -14.06 -58.07 25.97
CA GLN A 143 -15.02 -59.16 26.16
C GLN A 143 -14.70 -60.38 25.29
N VAL A 144 -14.36 -60.17 24.01
CA VAL A 144 -13.96 -61.25 23.09
C VAL A 144 -12.69 -61.95 23.59
N ILE A 145 -11.67 -61.21 24.06
CA ILE A 145 -10.46 -61.79 24.65
C ILE A 145 -10.79 -62.60 25.91
N LYS A 146 -11.74 -62.15 26.73
CA LYS A 146 -12.16 -62.88 27.93
C LYS A 146 -12.84 -64.21 27.60
N ILE A 147 -13.68 -64.24 26.55
CA ILE A 147 -14.34 -65.47 26.09
C ILE A 147 -13.33 -66.45 25.48
N LEU A 148 -12.35 -65.95 24.72
CA LEU A 148 -11.30 -66.78 24.11
C LEU A 148 -10.31 -67.39 25.12
N ARG A 149 -10.28 -66.91 26.36
CA ARG A 149 -9.40 -67.40 27.43
C ARG A 149 -10.07 -68.42 28.37
N GLN A 150 -11.28 -68.85 28.05
CA GLN A 150 -12.06 -69.85 28.79
C GLN A 150 -12.03 -71.19 28.05
#